data_AF-A0A0Q2XN67-F1
#
_entry.id   AF-A0A0Q2XN67-F1
#
_cell.length_a   1.000
_cell.length_b   1.000
_cell.length_c   1.000
_cell.angle_alpha   90.00
_cell.angle_beta   90.00
_cell.angle_gamma   90.00
#
_symmetry.space_group_name_H-M   'P 1'
#
loop_
_entity.id
_entity.type
_entity.pdbx_description
1 polymer ?
#
loop_
_entity_poly.entity_id
_entity_poly.type
_entity_poly.pdbx_seq_one_letter_code
_entity_poly.pdbx_strand_id
1 'polypeptide(L)'
;MDEKTLRKGERYYRAGKVLWVVKHGDKLFSKVLGTYPYYVELNLQTGENRCTCPLGGDCKHVAAVMKAHENGFYFEALPEMSERFELYPESLAMEFLAEVPELALDVTLKELRFALSTDESGSEVARLFRRALKLVGMTGKIEVVHVLEETIAEYRHVFSDYELSAKLEDELRELEATIQKPL
;
A
#
# COMPACT_ATOMS: atom_id res chain seq x y z
N MET A 1 9.83 19.78 12.76
CA MET A 1 8.84 18.92 13.49
C MET A 1 9.06 18.89 15.00
N ASP A 2 7.98 18.98 15.77
CA ASP A 2 7.98 18.82 17.24
C ASP A 2 8.01 17.35 17.70
N GLU A 3 8.32 17.12 18.97
CA GLU A 3 8.43 15.77 19.57
C GLU A 3 7.12 14.96 19.50
N LYS A 4 5.97 15.62 19.66
CA LYS A 4 4.65 14.96 19.61
C LYS A 4 4.36 14.44 18.20
N THR A 5 4.77 15.18 17.18
CA THR A 5 4.67 14.79 15.78
C THR A 5 5.58 13.61 15.46
N LEU A 6 6.83 13.63 15.94
CA LEU A 6 7.76 12.50 15.80
C LEU A 6 7.22 11.22 16.45
N ARG A 7 6.71 11.30 17.69
CA ARG A 7 6.08 10.15 18.38
C ARG A 7 4.87 9.61 17.64
N LYS A 8 4.04 10.49 17.04
CA LYS A 8 2.92 10.06 16.18
C LYS A 8 3.40 9.37 14.91
N GLY A 9 4.46 9.87 14.28
CA GLY A 9 5.05 9.25 13.10
C GLY A 9 5.58 7.85 13.38
N GLU A 10 6.29 7.68 14.50
CA GLU A 10 6.74 6.35 14.93
C GLU A 10 5.58 5.38 15.14
N ARG A 11 4.48 5.84 15.75
CA ARG A 11 3.26 5.01 15.88
C ARG A 11 2.67 4.63 14.54
N TYR A 12 2.68 5.53 13.56
CA TYR A 12 2.20 5.25 12.20
C TYR A 12 3.08 4.21 11.50
N TYR A 13 4.41 4.34 11.60
CA TYR A 13 5.34 3.36 11.06
C TYR A 13 5.14 1.99 11.70
N ARG A 14 5.11 1.90 13.03
CA ARG A 14 4.89 0.64 13.76
C ARG A 14 3.53 0.00 13.46
N ALA A 15 2.51 0.81 13.16
CA ALA A 15 1.19 0.32 12.75
C ALA A 15 1.14 -0.11 11.26
N GLY A 16 2.27 -0.12 10.55
CA GLY A 16 2.34 -0.53 9.15
C GLY A 16 1.63 0.42 8.19
N LYS A 17 1.49 1.70 8.54
CA LYS A 17 0.78 2.69 7.70
C LYS A 17 1.63 3.20 6.54
N VAL A 18 2.94 3.05 6.58
CA VAL A 18 3.84 3.35 5.45
C VAL A 18 3.80 2.16 4.50
N LEU A 19 3.26 2.35 3.30
CA LEU A 19 3.06 1.26 2.33
C LEU A 19 4.35 0.90 1.59
N TRP A 20 5.13 1.92 1.23
CA TRP A 20 6.41 1.78 0.55
C TRP A 20 7.21 3.07 0.73
N VAL A 21 8.53 2.99 0.61
CA VAL A 21 9.41 4.17 0.51
C VAL A 21 10.35 3.94 -0.66
N VAL A 22 10.47 4.93 -1.52
CA VAL A 22 11.47 4.95 -2.59
C VAL A 22 12.45 6.06 -2.27
N LYS A 23 13.74 5.73 -2.27
CA LYS A 23 14.84 6.67 -2.13
C LYS A 23 15.49 6.90 -3.49
N HIS A 24 15.68 8.16 -3.86
CA HIS A 24 16.43 8.57 -5.05
C HIS A 24 17.39 9.70 -4.67
N GLY A 25 18.69 9.35 -4.58
CA GLY A 25 19.69 10.26 -4.03
C GLY A 25 19.32 10.66 -2.59
N ASP A 26 19.09 11.95 -2.38
CA ASP A 26 18.69 12.51 -1.08
C ASP A 26 17.18 12.68 -0.92
N LYS A 27 16.37 12.28 -1.91
CA LYS A 27 14.91 12.39 -1.82
C LYS A 27 14.27 11.07 -1.43
N LEU A 28 13.27 11.15 -0.55
CA LEU A 28 12.36 10.06 -0.22
C LEU A 28 10.96 10.37 -0.76
N PHE A 29 10.34 9.36 -1.36
CA PHE A 29 8.95 9.36 -1.81
C PHE A 29 8.20 8.22 -1.14
N SER A 30 6.95 8.43 -0.74
CA SER A 30 6.18 7.40 -0.06
C SER A 30 4.67 7.62 -0.17
N LYS A 31 3.91 6.53 0.01
CA LYS A 31 2.47 6.53 0.28
C LYS A 31 2.22 6.04 1.70
N VAL A 32 1.50 6.85 2.49
CA VAL A 32 1.21 6.60 3.90
C VAL A 32 -0.30 6.65 4.14
N LEU A 33 -0.84 5.60 4.75
CA LEU A 33 -2.25 5.53 5.12
C LEU A 33 -2.56 6.44 6.32
N GLY A 34 -3.51 7.36 6.14
CA GLY A 34 -4.01 8.27 7.17
C GLY A 34 -5.54 8.24 7.25
N THR A 35 -6.18 9.41 7.17
CA THR A 35 -7.62 9.52 6.89
C THR A 35 -7.92 9.21 5.42
N TYR A 36 -6.98 9.55 4.55
CA TYR A 36 -6.88 9.14 3.15
C TYR A 36 -5.46 8.61 2.91
N PRO A 37 -5.15 7.97 1.78
CA PRO A 37 -3.77 7.73 1.38
C PRO A 37 -3.09 9.07 1.10
N TYR A 38 -1.96 9.32 1.75
CA TYR A 38 -1.19 10.54 1.57
C TYR A 38 0.18 10.25 0.99
N TYR A 39 0.52 10.99 -0.05
CA TYR A 39 1.84 11.02 -0.66
C TYR A 39 2.77 11.99 0.08
N VAL A 40 4.01 11.55 0.31
CA VAL A 40 5.05 12.27 1.04
C VAL A 40 6.29 12.40 0.15
N GLU A 41 6.90 13.59 0.20
CA GLU A 41 8.23 13.89 -0.32
C GLU A 41 9.10 14.46 0.79
N LEU A 42 10.36 14.03 0.89
CA LEU A 42 11.32 14.53 1.87
C LEU A 42 12.72 14.59 1.27
N ASN A 43 13.40 15.72 1.41
CA ASN A 43 14.83 15.85 1.14
C ASN A 43 15.62 15.61 2.44
N LEU A 44 16.48 14.58 2.45
CA LEU A 44 17.30 14.15 3.57
C LEU A 44 18.41 15.15 3.93
N GLN A 45 18.91 15.93 2.98
CA GLN A 45 19.95 16.94 3.22
C GLN A 45 19.38 18.23 3.79
N THR A 46 18.30 18.75 3.21
CA THR A 46 17.73 20.06 3.59
C THR A 46 16.66 19.95 4.68
N GLY A 47 16.04 18.77 4.83
CA GLY A 47 14.86 18.57 5.68
C GLY A 47 13.56 19.12 5.07
N GLU A 48 13.62 19.74 3.88
CA GLU A 48 12.44 20.21 3.17
C GLU A 48 11.52 19.02 2.84
N ASN A 49 10.22 19.19 3.09
CA ASN A 49 9.27 18.11 2.94
C ASN A 49 7.89 18.60 2.53
N ARG A 50 7.13 17.70 1.90
CA ARG A 50 5.75 17.91 1.47
C ARG A 50 4.92 16.70 1.80
N CYS A 51 3.67 16.92 2.13
CA CYS A 51 2.69 15.87 2.34
C CYS A 51 1.33 16.33 1.81
N THR A 52 0.64 15.47 1.09
CA THR A 52 -0.71 15.74 0.57
C THR A 52 -1.80 15.76 1.65
N CYS A 53 -1.43 15.61 2.93
CA CYS A 53 -2.37 15.79 4.04
C CYS A 53 -2.68 17.26 4.31
N PRO A 54 -3.73 17.58 5.11
CA PRO A 54 -4.12 18.97 5.37
C PRO A 54 -3.05 19.87 6.01
N LEU A 55 -1.98 19.32 6.57
CA LEU A 55 -0.86 20.11 7.12
C LEU A 55 0.18 20.51 6.07
N GLY A 56 0.20 19.90 4.88
CA GLY A 56 1.12 20.24 3.78
C GLY A 56 2.59 19.81 3.97
N GLY A 57 3.05 19.60 5.20
CA GLY A 57 4.42 19.23 5.57
C GLY A 57 4.53 19.06 7.08
N ASP A 58 5.72 18.75 7.58
CA ASP A 58 6.06 18.67 9.00
C ASP A 58 5.02 17.91 9.84
N CYS A 59 4.52 16.80 9.30
CA CYS A 59 3.43 16.03 9.86
C CYS A 59 3.85 14.62 10.24
N LYS A 60 2.96 13.91 10.96
CA LYS A 60 3.18 12.51 11.35
C LYS A 60 3.46 11.57 10.18
N HIS A 61 2.97 11.86 8.96
CA HIS A 61 3.24 11.03 7.79
C HIS A 61 4.70 11.18 7.34
N VAL A 62 5.24 12.40 7.29
CA VAL A 62 6.66 12.66 7.01
C VAL A 62 7.54 12.01 8.07
N ALA A 63 7.20 12.18 9.35
CA ALA A 63 7.91 11.52 10.44
C ALA A 63 7.86 9.98 10.35
N ALA A 64 6.74 9.40 9.87
CA ALA A 64 6.64 7.95 9.65
C ALA A 64 7.55 7.47 8.52
N VAL A 65 7.68 8.26 7.43
CA VAL A 65 8.58 7.97 6.31
C VAL A 65 10.05 8.07 6.73
N MET A 66 10.41 9.10 7.50
CA MET A 66 11.74 9.19 8.12
C MET A 66 12.03 7.93 8.95
N LYS A 67 11.07 7.53 9.80
CA LYS A 67 11.25 6.35 10.64
C LYS A 67 11.37 5.07 9.84
N ALA A 68 10.60 4.93 8.76
CA ALA A 68 10.70 3.81 7.85
C ALA A 68 12.09 3.72 7.21
N HIS A 69 12.60 4.83 6.67
CA HIS A 69 13.94 4.90 6.09
C HIS A 69 15.04 4.59 7.12
N GLU A 70 14.99 5.17 8.33
CA GLU A 70 15.93 4.88 9.42
C GLU A 70 15.99 3.38 9.79
N ASN A 71 14.89 2.66 9.62
CA ASN A 71 14.79 1.22 9.90
C ASN A 71 15.05 0.36 8.65
N GLY A 72 15.51 0.94 7.55
CA GLY A 72 15.83 0.22 6.32
C GLY A 72 14.61 -0.20 5.48
N PHE A 73 13.41 0.31 5.76
CA PHE A 73 12.22 0.06 4.94
C PHE A 73 12.15 1.03 3.77
N TYR A 74 12.95 0.79 2.74
CA TYR A 74 12.92 1.55 1.49
C TYR A 74 13.51 0.75 0.33
N PHE A 75 13.15 1.12 -0.89
CA PHE A 75 13.81 0.71 -2.12
C PHE A 75 14.70 1.84 -2.61
N GLU A 76 15.95 1.53 -3.00
CA GLU A 76 16.86 2.50 -3.60
C GLU A 76 16.68 2.50 -5.11
N ALA A 77 16.34 3.65 -5.68
CA ALA A 77 16.30 3.86 -7.12
C ALA A 77 17.73 3.89 -7.67
N LEU A 78 17.95 3.21 -8.81
CA LEU A 78 19.27 3.20 -9.44
C LEU A 78 19.58 4.58 -10.08
N PRO A 79 20.82 5.06 -10.09
CA PRO A 79 21.15 6.39 -10.62
C PRO A 79 20.78 6.60 -12.09
N GLU A 80 20.71 5.52 -12.88
CA GLU A 80 20.37 5.57 -14.31
C GLU A 80 18.85 5.71 -14.55
N MET A 81 18.07 5.54 -13.48
CA MET A 81 16.62 5.68 -13.46
C MET A 81 16.28 7.19 -13.38
N SER A 82 16.14 7.80 -14.57
CA SER A 82 15.94 9.23 -14.86
C SER A 82 14.93 10.04 -14.00
N GLU A 83 14.91 11.37 -14.16
CA GLU A 83 13.94 12.34 -13.58
C GLU A 83 12.45 11.91 -13.60
N ARG A 84 12.06 10.97 -14.46
CA ARG A 84 10.71 10.40 -14.56
C ARG A 84 10.18 9.83 -13.24
N PHE A 85 11.05 9.35 -12.35
CA PHE A 85 10.61 8.79 -11.07
C PHE A 85 10.18 9.86 -10.05
N GLU A 86 10.62 11.11 -10.20
CA GLU A 86 10.06 12.20 -9.40
C GLU A 86 8.61 12.49 -9.82
N LEU A 87 8.23 12.20 -11.07
CA LEU A 87 6.85 12.34 -11.54
C LEU A 87 5.96 11.16 -11.09
N TYR A 88 6.51 9.94 -11.06
CA TYR A 88 5.75 8.72 -10.78
C TYR A 88 6.47 7.78 -9.80
N PRO A 89 6.75 8.20 -8.56
CA PRO A 89 7.50 7.38 -7.60
C PRO A 89 6.77 6.07 -7.24
N GLU A 90 5.44 6.08 -7.29
CA GLU A 90 4.64 4.88 -7.02
C GLU A 90 4.85 3.78 -8.06
N SER A 91 5.10 4.11 -9.33
CA SER A 91 5.34 3.07 -10.35
C SER A 91 6.62 2.28 -10.04
N LEU A 92 7.67 2.95 -9.61
CA LEU A 92 8.91 2.29 -9.19
C LEU A 92 8.73 1.45 -7.93
N ALA A 93 7.95 1.96 -6.95
CA ALA A 93 7.58 1.15 -5.80
C ALA A 93 6.84 -0.12 -6.22
N MET A 94 5.94 -0.04 -7.20
CA MET A 94 5.23 -1.21 -7.71
C MET A 94 6.14 -2.19 -8.47
N GLU A 95 7.12 -1.69 -9.23
CA GLU A 95 8.15 -2.53 -9.88
C GLU A 95 8.96 -3.30 -8.83
N PHE A 96 9.49 -2.63 -7.81
CA PHE A 96 10.23 -3.30 -6.74
C PHE A 96 9.38 -4.29 -5.93
N LEU A 97 8.11 -3.95 -5.66
CA LEU A 97 7.20 -4.87 -4.99
C LEU A 97 6.91 -6.10 -5.85
N ALA A 98 6.87 -5.99 -7.17
CA ALA A 98 6.67 -7.15 -8.05
C ALA A 98 7.81 -8.18 -7.94
N GLU A 99 9.03 -7.73 -7.63
CA GLU A 99 10.18 -8.60 -7.36
C GLU A 99 10.12 -9.30 -5.98
N VAL A 100 9.27 -8.82 -5.07
CA VAL A 100 9.07 -9.40 -3.73
C VAL A 100 7.57 -9.66 -3.48
N PRO A 101 6.96 -10.68 -4.12
CA PRO A 101 5.51 -10.88 -4.13
C PRO A 101 4.87 -10.99 -2.74
N GLU A 102 5.57 -11.55 -1.75
CA GLU A 102 5.06 -11.62 -0.38
C GLU A 102 4.90 -10.24 0.25
N LEU A 103 5.87 -9.35 0.06
CA LEU A 103 5.79 -7.97 0.55
C LEU A 103 4.72 -7.20 -0.23
N ALA A 104 4.62 -7.42 -1.55
CA ALA A 104 3.55 -6.85 -2.36
C ALA A 104 2.16 -7.26 -1.85
N LEU A 105 2.00 -8.52 -1.44
CA LEU A 105 0.76 -9.03 -0.88
C LEU A 105 0.43 -8.32 0.43
N ASP A 106 1.39 -8.23 1.35
CA ASP A 106 1.20 -7.53 2.62
C ASP A 106 0.80 -6.06 2.44
N VAL A 107 1.48 -5.35 1.52
CA VAL A 107 1.16 -3.96 1.17
C VAL A 107 -0.24 -3.86 0.56
N THR A 108 -0.57 -4.75 -0.38
CA THR A 108 -1.88 -4.78 -1.05
C THR A 108 -3.01 -5.05 -0.05
N LEU A 109 -2.84 -5.99 0.88
CA LEU A 109 -3.85 -6.30 1.90
C LEU A 109 -4.04 -5.16 2.90
N LYS A 110 -2.96 -4.46 3.27
CA LYS A 110 -3.05 -3.26 4.12
C LYS A 110 -3.84 -2.14 3.44
N GLU A 111 -3.57 -1.92 2.17
CA GLU A 111 -4.27 -0.91 1.38
C GLU A 111 -5.72 -1.31 1.10
N LEU A 112 -5.99 -2.59 0.81
CA LEU A 112 -7.33 -3.13 0.59
C LEU A 112 -8.23 -2.95 1.83
N ARG A 113 -7.74 -3.33 3.01
CA ARG A 113 -8.46 -3.11 4.28
C ARG A 113 -8.76 -1.64 4.54
N PHE A 114 -7.85 -0.76 4.13
CA PHE A 114 -8.07 0.67 4.25
C PHE A 114 -9.16 1.13 3.27
N ALA A 115 -9.05 0.74 2.00
CA ALA A 115 -9.98 1.10 0.94
C ALA A 115 -11.42 0.64 1.22
N LEU A 116 -11.62 -0.54 1.83
CA LEU A 116 -12.95 -1.02 2.24
C LEU A 116 -13.71 0.02 3.09
N SER A 117 -12.99 0.76 3.94
CA SER A 117 -13.58 1.75 4.83
C SER A 117 -13.67 3.16 4.25
N THR A 118 -13.06 3.44 3.10
CA THR A 118 -12.90 4.81 2.58
C THR A 118 -13.25 5.00 1.11
N ASP A 119 -13.31 3.93 0.32
CA ASP A 119 -13.66 3.99 -1.10
C ASP A 119 -15.17 4.07 -1.26
N GLU A 120 -15.66 5.24 -1.65
CA GLU A 120 -17.09 5.50 -1.86
C GLU A 120 -17.64 4.82 -3.12
N SER A 121 -16.77 4.45 -4.07
CA SER A 121 -17.17 3.90 -5.37
C SER A 121 -17.11 2.39 -5.44
N GLY A 122 -16.27 1.77 -4.61
CA GLY A 122 -15.92 0.35 -4.65
C GLY A 122 -14.92 -0.03 -5.76
N SER A 123 -14.48 0.94 -6.58
CA SER A 123 -13.55 0.71 -7.68
C SER A 123 -12.14 0.36 -7.20
N GLU A 124 -11.67 1.06 -6.17
CA GLU A 124 -10.34 0.87 -5.61
C GLU A 124 -10.25 -0.43 -4.83
N VAL A 125 -11.32 -0.77 -4.08
CA VAL A 125 -11.44 -2.08 -3.43
C VAL A 125 -11.37 -3.20 -4.46
N ALA A 126 -12.15 -3.14 -5.54
CA ALA A 126 -12.13 -4.15 -6.60
C ALA A 126 -10.75 -4.28 -7.27
N ARG A 127 -10.07 -3.16 -7.53
CA ARG A 127 -8.71 -3.14 -8.10
C ARG A 127 -7.70 -3.83 -7.18
N LEU A 128 -7.71 -3.49 -5.89
CA LEU A 128 -6.82 -4.05 -4.87
C LEU A 128 -7.12 -5.52 -4.60
N PHE A 129 -8.40 -5.91 -4.59
CA PHE A 129 -8.84 -7.30 -4.43
C PHE A 129 -8.28 -8.18 -5.55
N ARG A 130 -8.42 -7.78 -6.81
CA ARG A 130 -7.86 -8.52 -7.96
C ARG A 130 -6.34 -8.60 -7.91
N ARG A 131 -5.67 -7.55 -7.44
CA ARG A 131 -4.23 -7.59 -7.21
C ARG A 131 -3.87 -8.62 -6.14
N ALA A 132 -4.62 -8.67 -5.04
CA ALA A 132 -4.43 -9.65 -3.97
C ALA A 132 -4.65 -11.08 -4.47
N LEU A 133 -5.70 -11.35 -5.26
CA LEU A 133 -5.93 -12.67 -5.88
C LEU A 133 -4.71 -13.15 -6.69
N LYS A 134 -4.18 -12.28 -7.56
CA LYS A 134 -2.98 -12.60 -8.35
C LYS A 134 -1.77 -12.91 -7.47
N LEU A 135 -1.55 -12.10 -6.44
CA LEU A 135 -0.42 -12.28 -5.51
C LEU A 135 -0.57 -13.53 -4.64
N VAL A 136 -1.79 -13.90 -4.23
CA VAL A 136 -2.06 -15.19 -3.56
C VAL A 136 -1.74 -16.35 -4.49
N GLY A 137 -2.16 -16.29 -5.76
CA GLY A 137 -1.80 -17.30 -6.77
C GLY A 137 -0.29 -17.43 -6.99
N MET A 138 0.46 -16.33 -6.92
CA MET A 138 1.93 -16.34 -7.05
C MET A 138 2.64 -16.85 -5.79
N THR A 139 2.13 -16.52 -4.60
CA THR A 139 2.81 -16.80 -3.32
C THR A 139 2.35 -18.10 -2.67
N GLY A 140 1.19 -18.62 -3.03
CA GLY A 140 0.59 -19.80 -2.40
C GLY A 140 0.15 -19.58 -0.94
N LYS A 141 0.01 -18.32 -0.48
CA LYS A 141 -0.44 -17.99 0.89
C LYS A 141 -1.94 -18.22 1.07
N ILE A 142 -2.32 -19.50 1.23
CA ILE A 142 -3.71 -19.94 1.37
C ILE A 142 -4.39 -19.30 2.59
N GLU A 143 -3.65 -18.97 3.65
CA GLU A 143 -4.19 -18.30 4.84
C GLU A 143 -4.81 -16.92 4.54
N VAL A 144 -4.41 -16.28 3.43
CA VAL A 144 -4.96 -14.99 2.99
C VAL A 144 -6.34 -15.14 2.36
N VAL A 145 -6.70 -16.33 1.89
CA VAL A 145 -8.01 -16.61 1.29
C VAL A 145 -9.13 -16.19 2.24
N HIS A 146 -9.03 -16.56 3.52
CA HIS A 146 -10.04 -16.20 4.51
C HIS A 146 -10.21 -14.68 4.68
N VAL A 147 -9.11 -13.93 4.60
CA VAL A 147 -9.14 -12.45 4.62
C VAL A 147 -9.86 -11.91 3.38
N LEU A 148 -9.72 -12.56 2.23
CA LEU A 148 -10.42 -12.17 0.99
C LEU A 148 -11.90 -12.55 1.03
N GLU A 149 -12.27 -13.68 1.65
CA GLU A 149 -13.68 -14.05 1.90
C GLU A 149 -14.40 -13.00 2.75
N GLU A 150 -13.78 -12.58 3.86
CA GLU A 150 -14.31 -11.51 4.72
C GLU A 150 -14.43 -10.19 3.95
N THR A 151 -13.39 -9.86 3.16
CA THR A 151 -13.35 -8.64 2.34
C THR A 151 -14.49 -8.61 1.32
N ILE A 152 -14.74 -9.70 0.59
CA ILE A 152 -15.79 -9.71 -0.43
C ILE A 152 -17.19 -9.71 0.19
N ALA A 153 -17.36 -10.32 1.37
CA ALA A 153 -18.60 -10.25 2.12
C ALA A 153 -18.90 -8.81 2.56
N GLU A 154 -17.92 -8.08 3.08
CA GLU A 154 -18.05 -6.67 3.44
C GLU A 154 -18.31 -5.79 2.20
N TYR A 155 -17.56 -6.01 1.11
CA TYR A 155 -17.79 -5.31 -0.15
C TYR A 155 -19.22 -5.47 -0.66
N ARG A 156 -19.75 -6.69 -0.63
CA ARG A 156 -21.14 -6.98 -1.03
C ARG A 156 -22.16 -6.34 -0.09
N HIS A 157 -21.85 -6.21 1.19
CA HIS A 157 -22.73 -5.51 2.12
C HIS A 157 -22.83 -4.02 1.80
N VAL A 158 -21.70 -3.38 1.46
CA VAL A 158 -21.65 -1.94 1.11
C VAL A 158 -22.18 -1.67 -0.30
N PHE A 159 -21.87 -2.53 -1.26
CA PHE A 159 -22.21 -2.40 -2.68
C PHE A 159 -23.17 -3.51 -3.14
N SER A 160 -24.31 -3.65 -2.45
CA SER A 160 -25.25 -4.77 -2.62
C SER A 160 -25.80 -4.92 -4.04
N ASP A 161 -25.91 -3.81 -4.77
CA ASP A 161 -26.55 -3.77 -6.08
C ASP A 161 -25.54 -3.96 -7.22
N TYR A 162 -24.26 -4.15 -6.90
CA TYR A 162 -23.21 -4.27 -7.91
C TYR A 162 -23.06 -5.72 -8.36
N GLU A 163 -23.31 -5.99 -9.65
CA GLU A 163 -22.95 -7.25 -10.29
C GLU A 163 -21.46 -7.62 -10.12
N LEU A 164 -20.62 -6.60 -9.93
CA LEU A 164 -19.19 -6.79 -9.68
C LEU A 164 -18.92 -7.62 -8.43
N SER A 165 -19.76 -7.52 -7.39
CA SER A 165 -19.59 -8.30 -6.15
C SER A 165 -19.63 -9.81 -6.43
N ALA A 166 -20.60 -10.28 -7.21
CA ALA A 166 -20.72 -11.68 -7.62
C ALA A 166 -19.52 -12.12 -8.46
N LYS A 167 -19.06 -11.27 -9.40
CA LYS A 167 -17.89 -11.57 -10.23
C LYS A 167 -16.61 -11.75 -9.40
N LEU A 168 -16.38 -10.89 -8.41
CA LEU A 168 -15.21 -11.00 -7.53
C LEU A 168 -15.29 -12.24 -6.62
N GLU A 169 -16.50 -12.63 -6.18
CA GLU A 169 -16.72 -13.87 -5.42
C GLU A 169 -16.40 -15.11 -6.27
N ASP A 170 -16.83 -15.13 -7.54
CA ASP A 170 -16.49 -16.21 -8.47
C ASP A 170 -14.98 -16.25 -8.76
N GLU A 171 -14.33 -15.10 -8.97
CA GLU A 171 -12.87 -15.00 -9.14
C GLU A 171 -12.09 -15.58 -7.93
N LEU A 172 -12.59 -15.37 -6.69
CA LEU A 172 -11.99 -15.95 -5.48
C LEU A 172 -12.15 -17.47 -5.42
N ARG A 173 -13.36 -17.99 -5.72
CA ARG A 173 -13.61 -19.44 -5.74
C ARG A 173 -12.77 -20.16 -6.79
N GLU A 174 -12.58 -19.56 -7.96
CA GLU A 174 -11.71 -20.10 -9.01
C GLU A 174 -10.25 -20.19 -8.55
N LEU A 175 -9.76 -19.17 -7.84
CA LEU A 175 -8.43 -19.18 -7.25
C LEU A 175 -8.29 -20.29 -6.19
N GLU A 176 -9.24 -20.40 -5.25
CA GLU A 176 -9.26 -21.43 -4.22
C GLU A 176 -9.20 -22.84 -4.82
N ALA A 177 -10.04 -23.11 -5.83
CA ALA A 177 -10.05 -24.40 -6.51
C ALA A 177 -8.73 -24.70 -7.25
N THR A 178 -7.97 -23.66 -7.63
CA THR A 178 -6.67 -23.81 -8.30
C THR A 178 -5.57 -24.11 -7.29
N ILE A 179 -5.53 -23.40 -6.16
CA ILE A 179 -4.46 -23.55 -5.15
C ILE A 179 -4.66 -24.76 -4.23
N GLN A 180 -5.88 -25.32 -4.14
CA GLN A 180 -6.18 -26.52 -3.35
C GLN A 180 -5.96 -27.84 -4.11
N LYS A 181 -5.66 -27.82 -5.41
CA LYS A 181 -5.33 -29.06 -6.15
C LYS A 181 -3.96 -29.57 -5.72
N PRO A 182 -3.84 -30.82 -5.23
CA PRO A 182 -2.53 -31.43 -5.01
C PRO A 182 -1.80 -31.58 -6.36
N LEU A 183 -0.51 -31.23 -6.38
CA LEU A 183 0.42 -31.44 -7.49
C LEU A 183 0.47 -32.91 -7.91
#